data_AF-A0A9N9J8X6-F1
#
_entry.id   AF-A0A9N9J8X6-F1
#
_cell.length_a   1.000
_cell.length_b   1.000
_cell.length_c   1.000
_cell.angle_alpha   90.00
_cell.angle_beta   90.00
_cell.angle_gamma   90.00
#
_symmetry.space_group_name_H-M   'P 1'
#
loop_
_entity.id
_entity.type
_entity.pdbx_description
1 polymer ?
#
loop_
_entity_poly.entity_id
_entity_poly.type
_entity_poly.pdbx_seq_one_letter_code
_entity_poly.pdbx_strand_id
1 'polypeptide(L)' 'RKCKYDGEEDFTKVSYFRGSPPWGLNFWNLDESVKYGYSTQTGFWWNLNKREIFVNSSAPFPPILPSIYTACYGYVLR' A
#
# COMPACT_ATOMS: atom_id res chain seq x y z
N ARG A 1 -12.97 -22.91 2.36
CA ARG A 1 -12.51 -22.23 1.12
C ARG A 1 -11.00 -22.41 1.07
N LYS A 2 -10.44 -23.13 0.08
CA LYS A 2 -8.99 -23.16 -0.13
C LYS A 2 -8.58 -21.88 -0.84
N CYS A 3 -7.48 -21.27 -0.41
CA CYS A 3 -6.91 -20.12 -1.12
C CYS A 3 -6.44 -20.58 -2.49
N LYS A 4 -6.64 -19.75 -3.53
CA LYS A 4 -6.21 -20.05 -4.90
C LYS A 4 -4.70 -20.31 -5.02
N TYR A 5 -3.95 -19.82 -4.04
CA TYR A 5 -2.49 -19.84 -3.97
C TYR A 5 -1.96 -20.64 -2.75
N ASP A 6 -2.77 -21.58 -2.24
CA ASP A 6 -2.36 -22.49 -1.16
C ASP A 6 -1.26 -23.43 -1.69
N GLY A 7 0.01 -23.16 -1.35
CA GLY A 7 1.17 -23.91 -1.83
C GLY A 7 2.00 -23.24 -2.94
N GLU A 8 1.90 -21.92 -3.16
CA GLU A 8 2.87 -21.21 -4.00
C GLU A 8 4.29 -21.33 -3.40
N GLU A 9 5.25 -21.83 -4.19
CA GLU A 9 6.67 -21.88 -3.83
C GLU A 9 7.36 -20.52 -3.97
N ASP A 10 6.79 -19.65 -4.82
CA ASP A 10 7.30 -18.31 -5.12
C ASP A 10 6.25 -17.23 -4.88
N PHE A 11 6.67 -16.09 -4.32
CA PHE A 11 5.80 -14.94 -4.12
C PHE A 11 5.54 -14.21 -5.44
N THR A 12 4.30 -14.22 -5.92
CA THR A 12 3.89 -13.41 -7.07
C THR A 12 3.84 -11.93 -6.69
N LYS A 13 4.67 -11.10 -7.33
CA LYS A 13 4.60 -9.64 -7.17
C LYS A 13 3.35 -9.12 -7.88
N VAL A 14 2.40 -8.56 -7.13
CA VAL A 14 1.13 -8.03 -7.68
C VAL A 14 1.08 -6.50 -7.75
N SER A 15 1.98 -5.82 -7.06
CA SER A 15 2.04 -4.37 -6.98
C SER A 15 3.42 -3.90 -6.51
N TYR A 16 3.77 -2.66 -6.82
CA TYR A 16 4.81 -1.93 -6.11
C TYR A 16 4.26 -0.60 -5.62
N PHE A 17 4.96 0.01 -4.66
CA PHE A 17 4.60 1.32 -4.13
C PHE A 17 5.72 2.35 -4.38
N ARG A 18 5.35 3.63 -4.46
CA ARG A 18 6.27 4.77 -4.62
C ARG A 18 5.80 5.97 -3.81
N GLY A 19 6.73 6.81 -3.38
CA GLY A 19 6.46 8.03 -2.63
C GLY A 19 7.26 8.09 -1.35
N SER A 20 6.79 8.89 -0.40
CA SER A 20 7.42 8.98 0.92
C SER A 20 6.33 9.01 1.99
N PRO A 21 6.55 8.42 3.18
CA PRO A 21 5.53 8.40 4.23
C PRO A 21 4.99 9.78 4.63
N PRO A 22 5.82 10.85 4.73
CA PRO A 22 5.30 12.18 5.06
C PRO A 22 4.34 12.73 4.00
N TRP A 23 4.62 12.46 2.73
CA TRP A 23 3.90 13.01 1.57
C TRP A 23 2.86 12.06 0.97
N GLY A 24 2.79 10.83 1.47
CA GLY A 24 1.92 9.76 0.97
C GLY A 24 2.65 8.74 0.08
N LEU A 25 2.08 7.54 0.04
CA LEU A 25 2.52 6.43 -0.80
C LEU A 25 1.47 6.16 -1.87
N ASN A 26 1.91 5.79 -3.06
CA ASN A 26 1.05 5.39 -4.17
C ASN A 26 1.33 3.92 -4.49
N PHE A 27 0.28 3.14 -4.70
CA PHE A 27 0.34 1.70 -5.01
C PHE A 27 -0.10 1.48 -6.46
N TRP A 28 0.75 0.84 -7.24
CA TRP A 28 0.59 0.70 -8.69
C TRP A 28 0.64 -0.76 -9.12
N ASN A 29 0.07 -1.06 -10.28
CA ASN A 29 0.37 -2.30 -10.99
C ASN A 29 1.83 -2.32 -11.47
N LEU A 30 2.32 -3.48 -11.92
CA LEU A 30 3.73 -3.66 -12.28
C LEU A 30 4.20 -2.77 -13.43
N ASP A 31 3.32 -2.46 -14.37
CA ASP A 31 3.62 -1.64 -15.55
C ASP A 31 3.36 -0.14 -15.33
N GLU A 32 3.05 0.26 -14.10
CA GLU A 32 2.85 1.67 -13.69
C GLU A 32 1.64 2.37 -14.34
N SER A 33 0.81 1.65 -15.09
CA SER A 33 -0.32 2.18 -15.85
C SER A 33 -1.60 2.34 -15.03
N VAL A 34 -1.74 1.60 -13.93
CA VAL A 34 -2.94 1.58 -13.08
C VAL A 34 -2.57 1.84 -11.63
N LYS A 35 -3.18 2.88 -11.05
CA LYS A 35 -3.06 3.20 -9.64
C LYS A 35 -4.10 2.44 -8.82
N TYR A 36 -3.65 1.43 -8.08
CA TYR A 36 -4.49 0.63 -7.20
C TYR A 36 -4.87 1.36 -5.91
N GLY A 37 -4.06 2.31 -5.46
CA GLY A 37 -4.38 3.08 -4.26
C GLY A 37 -3.37 4.14 -3.91
N TYR A 38 -3.67 4.92 -2.88
CA TYR A 38 -2.74 5.88 -2.29
C TYR A 38 -3.06 6.18 -0.84
N SER A 39 -2.04 6.64 -0.11
CA SER A 39 -2.21 7.28 1.18
C SER A 39 -2.04 8.79 1.07
N THR A 40 -2.77 9.53 1.89
CA THR A 40 -2.64 10.99 2.00
C THR A 40 -1.35 11.36 2.72
N GLN A 41 -0.88 12.58 2.50
CA GLN A 41 0.12 13.18 3.38
C GLN A 41 -0.37 13.17 4.84
N THR A 42 0.57 13.19 5.79
CA THR A 42 0.21 13.41 7.19
C THR A 42 -0.44 14.78 7.34
N GLY A 43 -1.57 14.86 8.04
CA GLY A 43 -2.26 16.13 8.26
C GLY A 43 -1.32 17.16 8.88
N PHE A 44 -1.20 18.33 8.24
CA PHE A 44 -0.32 19.40 8.75
C PHE A 44 -0.93 20.00 10.02
N TRP A 45 -0.08 20.17 11.03
CA TRP A 45 -0.25 20.99 12.24
C TRP A 45 -1.07 20.45 13.43
N TRP A 46 -1.96 19.46 13.30
CA TRP A 46 -2.76 18.98 14.46
C TRP A 46 -2.87 17.47 14.65
N ASN A 47 -2.56 16.67 13.62
CA ASN A 47 -2.72 15.21 13.66
C ASN A 47 -1.64 14.52 12.80
N LEU A 48 -0.40 14.60 13.27
CA LEU A 48 0.79 14.05 12.59
C LEU A 48 0.75 12.53 12.36
N ASN A 49 -0.20 11.82 13.01
CA ASN A 49 -0.29 10.37 12.97
C ASN A 49 -1.47 9.83 12.14
N LYS A 50 -2.41 10.69 11.70
CA LYS A 50 -3.54 10.23 10.86
C LYS A 50 -3.14 10.29 9.39
N ARG A 51 -3.40 9.18 8.69
CA ARG A 51 -3.33 9.09 7.23
C ARG A 51 -4.58 8.39 6.73
N GLU A 52 -5.14 8.90 5.64
CA GLU A 52 -6.26 8.26 4.97
C GLU A 52 -5.73 7.46 3.78
N ILE A 53 -6.38 6.33 3.52
CA ILE A 53 -5.90 5.35 2.56
C ILE A 53 -7.05 4.97 1.67
N PHE A 54 -6.84 5.17 0.38
CA PHE A 54 -7.81 4.94 -0.66
C PHE A 54 -7.31 3.78 -1.50
N VAL A 55 -8.15 2.76 -1.65
CA VAL A 55 -7.83 1.55 -2.41
C VAL A 55 -8.97 1.32 -3.39
N ASN A 56 -8.61 1.20 -4.67
CA ASN A 56 -9.55 0.87 -5.72
C ASN A 56 -10.04 -0.56 -5.51
N SER A 57 -11.34 -0.79 -5.75
CA SER A 57 -11.94 -2.13 -5.76
C SER A 57 -11.26 -3.12 -6.71
N SER A 58 -10.54 -2.65 -7.74
CA SER A 58 -9.78 -3.48 -8.67
C SER A 58 -8.41 -3.92 -8.16
N ALA A 59 -7.98 -3.44 -6.98
CA ALA A 59 -6.68 -3.77 -6.43
C ALA A 59 -6.57 -5.29 -6.15
N PRO A 60 -5.43 -5.93 -6.48
CA PRO A 60 -5.22 -7.36 -6.24
C PRO A 60 -4.89 -7.68 -4.78
N PHE A 61 -5.18 -6.75 -3.86
CA PHE A 61 -4.88 -6.87 -2.44
C PHE A 61 -5.97 -6.20 -1.59
N PRO A 62 -6.15 -6.65 -0.33
CA PRO A 62 -7.08 -6.03 0.58
C PRO A 62 -6.57 -4.64 1.06
N PRO A 63 -7.47 -3.71 1.41
CA PRO A 63 -7.09 -2.36 1.86
C PRO A 63 -6.16 -2.31 3.09
N ILE A 64 -6.12 -3.38 3.87
CA ILE A 64 -5.23 -3.49 5.03
C ILE A 64 -3.74 -3.50 4.64
N LEU A 65 -3.37 -4.02 3.46
CA LEU A 65 -1.95 -4.08 3.05
C LEU A 65 -1.36 -2.66 2.85
N PRO A 66 -1.95 -1.78 2.02
CA PRO A 66 -1.52 -0.39 1.93
C PRO A 66 -1.47 0.35 3.28
N SER A 67 -2.35 -0.04 4.21
CA SER A 67 -2.41 0.52 5.55
C SER A 67 -1.20 0.18 6.40
N ILE A 68 -0.83 -1.09 6.43
CA ILE A 68 0.37 -1.56 7.14
C ILE A 68 1.62 -0.95 6.51
N TYR A 69 1.74 -0.97 5.18
CA TYR A 69 2.91 -0.37 4.51
C TYR A 69 3.02 1.12 4.83
N THR A 70 1.92 1.86 4.79
CA THR A 70 1.91 3.29 5.13
C THR A 70 2.33 3.51 6.59
N ALA A 71 1.80 2.76 7.55
CA ALA A 71 2.12 2.93 8.97
C ALA A 71 3.55 2.51 9.31
N CYS A 72 4.02 1.40 8.74
CA CYS A 72 5.27 0.74 9.12
C CYS A 72 6.46 1.07 8.22
N TYR A 73 6.31 1.78 7.10
CA TYR A 73 7.44 2.05 6.19
C TYR A 73 8.65 2.70 6.88
N GLY A 74 8.43 3.58 7.84
CA GLY A 74 9.51 4.19 8.63
C GLY A 74 10.27 3.20 9.53
N TYR A 75 9.67 2.04 9.83
CA TYR A 75 10.30 0.96 10.60
C TYR A 75 11.05 -0.05 9.72
N VAL A 76 10.64 -0.24 8.45
CA VAL A 76 11.25 -1.22 7.53
C VAL A 76 12.59 -0.74 6.98
N LEU A 77 12.84 0.57 6.97
CA LEU A 77 14.09 1.18 6.47
C LEU A 77 15.13 1.48 7.58
N ARG A 78 14.87 1.09 8.83
CA ARG A 78 15.81 1.22 9.95
C ARG A 78 16.44 -0.10 10.33
#